data_AF-A0A7Z9I3W5-F1
#
_entry.id   AF-A0A7Z9I3W5-F1
#
_cell.length_a   1.000
_cell.length_b   1.000
_cell.length_c   1.000
_cell.angle_alpha   90.00
_cell.angle_beta   90.00
_cell.angle_gamma   90.00
#
_symmetry.space_group_name_H-M   'P 1'
#
loop_
_entity.id
_entity.type
_entity.pdbx_description
1 polymer ?
#
loop_
_entity_poly.entity_id
_entity_poly.type
_entity_poly.pdbx_seq_one_letter_code
_entity_poly.pdbx_strand_id
1 'polypeptide(L)'
;AYFAVLVFSLFVQQIRFRTILLSALLFVLCAQPGTFMSGTGAIQSFLKDYLVIEEVTSSVVIDNGTTPATFPNTMTTISEVDQVPMDEVLRRILSNTLFDWAGFLAFFGLVLLRWRVLLPLVPMLALGLLSFQSSNRFIMYLAPFIGIGLGWILNLLIEGGFLLIAKNINHRGTEVKVERLKVKGAPHLKHDAKIALKNDRSPVLDAGQNSTLNTLDSTSKDTKAFYYLNWLRQIILYGGMGVFFWLISGQTAISFVPGPSIHTGLYATFFEVKKRVPQDSVLLTWWDYGYAITDATGLAIFHDGGSQTSPKTYFIARGLIGSDPEELYDITQYLATEGNRGISENNTSPEDLLEAVRNPQMKPWDPIYLFFTADMTGKYGAISKLGSWDIVNGGSKPRGYQNLACNKITNDEMNCRGAKIDLKAGKINNQVVLKRMVFIRDGQVLREQEFGHAQGYTLQLLVSGQRIVEVQLIDEVVFRSNYNQMFLLGRYREDLYEETYNAFPFSRLYKVKF
;
A
#
# COMPACT_ATOMS: atom_id res chain seq x y z
N ALA A 1 4.31 -15.32 13.51
CA ALA A 1 3.78 -14.39 14.54
C ALA A 1 2.60 -14.99 15.32
N TYR A 2 1.47 -15.27 14.67
CA TYR A 2 0.25 -15.75 15.36
C TYR A 2 0.41 -17.04 16.18
N PHE A 3 1.23 -17.99 15.73
CA PHE A 3 1.54 -19.19 16.52
C PHE A 3 2.20 -18.86 17.88
N ALA A 4 3.23 -18.00 17.86
CA ALA A 4 3.91 -17.59 19.09
C ALA A 4 2.94 -16.86 20.03
N VAL A 5 2.10 -15.99 19.47
CA VAL A 5 1.07 -15.26 20.21
C VAL A 5 0.02 -16.20 20.81
N LEU A 6 -0.43 -17.22 20.07
CA LEU A 6 -1.34 -18.25 20.58
C LEU A 6 -0.73 -18.99 21.77
N VAL A 7 0.47 -19.54 21.61
CA VAL A 7 1.15 -20.31 22.68
C VAL A 7 1.37 -19.42 23.90
N PHE A 8 1.83 -18.18 23.70
CA PHE A 8 2.04 -17.23 24.78
C PHE A 8 0.74 -16.81 25.47
N SER A 9 -0.36 -16.60 24.74
CA SER A 9 -1.68 -16.28 25.30
C SER A 9 -2.19 -17.40 26.19
N LEU A 10 -2.10 -18.66 25.73
CA LEU A 10 -2.54 -19.81 26.52
C LEU A 10 -1.68 -20.00 27.79
N PHE A 11 -0.38 -19.74 27.69
CA PHE A 11 0.53 -19.78 28.82
C PHE A 11 0.22 -18.70 29.86
N VAL A 12 0.03 -17.44 29.44
CA VAL A 12 -0.32 -16.31 30.32
C VAL A 12 -1.67 -16.53 31.01
N GLN A 13 -2.61 -17.20 30.34
CA GLN A 13 -3.91 -17.56 30.89
C GLN A 13 -3.88 -18.81 31.80
N GLN A 14 -2.70 -19.39 32.05
CA GLN A 14 -2.51 -20.57 32.91
C GLN A 14 -3.36 -21.77 32.46
N ILE A 15 -3.56 -21.93 31.14
CA ILE A 15 -4.24 -23.08 30.57
C ILE A 15 -3.38 -24.33 30.77
N ARG A 16 -4.02 -25.49 30.98
CA ARG A 16 -3.34 -26.77 31.19
C ARG A 16 -2.34 -27.06 30.07
N PHE A 17 -1.11 -27.43 30.44
CA PHE A 17 -0.03 -27.69 29.48
C PHE A 17 -0.40 -28.67 28.35
N ARG A 18 -1.16 -29.73 28.67
CA ARG A 18 -1.68 -30.68 27.67
C ARG A 18 -2.52 -30.00 26.59
N THR A 19 -3.37 -29.04 26.97
CA THR A 19 -4.19 -28.28 26.03
C THR A 19 -3.33 -27.35 25.18
N ILE A 20 -2.30 -26.72 25.75
CA ILE A 20 -1.35 -25.90 24.98
C ILE A 20 -0.65 -26.74 23.91
N LEU A 21 -0.16 -27.93 24.28
CA LEU A 21 0.50 -28.84 23.36
C LEU A 21 -0.43 -29.30 22.23
N LEU A 22 -1.66 -29.69 22.57
CA LEU A 22 -2.67 -30.09 21.59
C LEU A 22 -3.02 -28.92 20.65
N SER A 23 -3.24 -27.72 21.18
CA SER A 23 -3.54 -26.54 20.36
C SER A 23 -2.37 -26.16 19.45
N ALA A 24 -1.13 -26.25 19.94
CA ALA A 24 0.06 -25.99 19.13
C ALA A 24 0.21 -27.02 17.99
N LEU A 25 0.00 -28.31 18.29
CA LEU A 25 0.02 -29.38 17.30
C LEU A 25 -1.07 -29.17 16.24
N LEU A 26 -2.31 -28.90 16.66
CA LEU A 26 -3.42 -28.62 15.76
C LEU A 26 -3.14 -27.40 14.88
N PHE A 27 -2.57 -26.33 15.45
CA PHE A 27 -2.19 -25.15 14.67
C PHE A 27 -1.21 -25.51 13.55
N VAL A 28 -0.13 -26.23 13.86
CA VAL A 28 0.90 -26.60 12.86
C VAL A 28 0.32 -27.53 11.79
N LEU A 29 -0.53 -28.49 12.17
CA LEU A 29 -1.18 -29.40 11.22
C LEU A 29 -2.15 -28.66 10.30
N CYS A 30 -3.01 -27.81 10.84
CA CYS A 30 -3.99 -27.04 10.07
C CYS A 30 -3.34 -25.92 9.23
N ALA A 31 -2.21 -25.38 9.66
CA ALA A 31 -1.45 -24.37 8.90
C ALA A 31 -0.60 -24.96 7.76
N GLN A 32 -0.60 -26.30 7.60
CA GLN A 32 0.34 -27.05 6.77
C GLN A 32 1.80 -26.90 7.25
N PRO A 33 2.47 -28.01 7.68
CA PRO A 33 3.81 -27.93 8.26
C PRO A 33 4.85 -27.22 7.39
N GLY A 34 4.80 -27.41 6.07
CA GLY A 34 5.71 -26.72 5.14
C GLY A 34 5.59 -25.20 5.21
N THR A 35 4.35 -24.68 5.13
CA THR A 35 4.05 -23.25 5.23
C THR A 35 4.43 -22.67 6.60
N PHE A 36 4.21 -23.45 7.67
CA PHE A 36 4.62 -23.06 9.01
C PHE A 36 6.15 -22.91 9.10
N MET A 37 6.90 -23.87 8.57
CA MET A 37 8.36 -23.87 8.58
C MET A 37 8.94 -22.74 7.73
N SER A 38 8.34 -22.41 6.58
CA SER A 38 8.75 -21.25 5.77
C SER A 38 8.38 -19.91 6.41
N GLY A 39 7.47 -19.90 7.39
CA GLY A 39 6.96 -18.68 8.01
C GLY A 39 8.01 -17.86 8.76
N THR A 40 9.08 -18.48 9.27
CA THR A 40 10.19 -17.75 9.91
C THR A 40 10.98 -16.95 8.88
N GLY A 41 11.27 -17.54 7.72
CA GLY A 41 11.90 -16.85 6.59
C GLY A 41 11.05 -15.71 6.05
N ALA A 42 9.72 -15.91 5.97
CA ALA A 42 8.80 -14.86 5.55
C ALA A 42 8.79 -13.66 6.53
N ILE A 43 8.85 -13.91 7.85
CA ILE A 43 8.96 -12.83 8.85
C ILE A 43 10.29 -12.10 8.70
N GLN A 44 11.40 -12.82 8.50
CA GLN A 44 12.70 -12.20 8.29
C GLN A 44 12.72 -11.31 7.05
N SER A 45 12.19 -11.79 5.93
CA SER A 45 12.04 -10.98 4.71
C SER A 45 11.18 -9.75 4.98
N PHE A 46 10.00 -9.92 5.59
CA PHE A 46 9.12 -8.80 5.92
C PHE A 46 9.81 -7.74 6.79
N LEU A 47 10.53 -8.15 7.84
CA LEU A 47 11.24 -7.20 8.69
C LEU A 47 12.35 -6.47 7.92
N LYS A 48 13.05 -7.16 7.03
CA LYS A 48 14.06 -6.55 6.17
C LYS A 48 13.44 -5.55 5.19
N ASP A 49 12.33 -5.91 4.56
CA ASP A 49 11.68 -5.10 3.52
C ASP A 49 10.98 -3.86 4.10
N TYR A 50 10.54 -3.88 5.37
CA TYR A 50 9.73 -2.82 5.97
C TYR A 50 10.33 -2.10 7.17
N LEU A 51 11.32 -2.65 7.89
CA LEU A 51 11.95 -1.90 9.01
C LEU A 51 13.01 -0.91 8.51
N VAL A 52 13.81 -1.30 7.52
CA VAL A 52 14.80 -0.45 6.86
C VAL A 52 14.65 -0.68 5.38
N ILE A 53 13.96 0.23 4.70
CA ILE A 53 13.82 0.16 3.24
C ILE A 53 15.18 0.55 2.64
N GLU A 54 16.05 -0.43 2.45
CA GLU A 54 17.35 -0.24 1.80
C GLU A 54 17.15 0.03 0.31
N GLU A 55 18.03 0.84 -0.28
CA GLU A 55 18.02 1.10 -1.73
C GLU A 55 18.45 -0.13 -2.54
N VAL A 56 19.13 -1.11 -1.92
CA VAL A 56 19.67 -2.32 -2.56
C VAL A 56 18.91 -3.56 -2.11
N THR A 57 18.54 -4.44 -3.04
CA THR A 57 18.05 -5.77 -2.69
C THR A 57 19.23 -6.65 -2.25
N SER A 58 19.45 -6.78 -0.93
CA SER A 58 20.59 -7.53 -0.41
C SER A 58 20.39 -9.06 -0.54
N SER A 59 20.75 -9.62 -1.70
CA SER A 59 20.96 -11.05 -1.90
C SER A 59 22.29 -11.25 -2.64
N VAL A 60 23.40 -11.03 -1.94
CA VAL A 60 24.73 -11.29 -2.50
C VAL A 60 25.52 -12.07 -1.46
N VAL A 61 25.63 -13.38 -1.69
CA VAL A 61 26.61 -14.22 -1.01
C VAL A 61 27.95 -13.90 -1.68
N ILE A 62 28.89 -13.41 -0.88
CA ILE A 62 30.27 -13.20 -1.32
C ILE A 62 30.90 -14.59 -1.45
N ASP A 63 31.14 -15.04 -2.68
CA ASP A 63 32.01 -16.17 -2.93
C ASP A 63 32.98 -15.82 -4.07
N ASN A 64 34.28 -15.97 -3.81
CA ASN A 64 35.39 -15.81 -4.76
C ASN A 64 35.69 -14.42 -5.37
N GLY A 65 35.95 -13.41 -4.53
CA GLY A 65 36.84 -12.27 -4.88
C GLY A 65 36.35 -11.29 -5.95
N THR A 66 35.16 -11.51 -6.51
CA THR A 66 34.43 -10.60 -7.41
C THR A 66 33.14 -10.18 -6.70
N THR A 67 32.72 -8.92 -6.89
CA THR A 67 31.50 -8.38 -6.31
C THR A 67 30.38 -8.42 -7.34
N PRO A 68 29.34 -9.25 -7.17
CA PRO A 68 28.19 -9.29 -8.07
C PRO A 68 27.50 -7.94 -8.24
N ALA A 69 26.80 -7.77 -9.36
CA ALA A 69 25.94 -6.63 -9.61
C ALA A 69 24.87 -6.47 -8.53
N THR A 70 24.65 -5.22 -8.14
CA THR A 70 23.58 -4.81 -7.23
C THR A 70 22.38 -4.29 -8.00
N PHE A 71 21.17 -4.50 -7.48
CA PHE A 71 19.93 -4.05 -8.11
C PHE A 71 19.15 -3.11 -7.19
N PRO A 72 18.43 -2.13 -7.78
CA PRO A 72 17.64 -1.19 -7.01
C PRO A 72 16.42 -1.88 -6.41
N ASN A 73 16.07 -1.48 -5.20
CA ASN A 73 14.87 -1.95 -4.54
C ASN A 73 13.61 -1.27 -5.10
N THR A 74 12.82 -2.02 -5.86
CA THR A 74 11.51 -1.59 -6.42
C THR A 74 10.55 -1.09 -5.34
N MET A 75 10.69 -1.54 -4.09
CA MET A 75 9.86 -1.05 -2.97
C MET A 75 9.94 0.46 -2.76
N THR A 76 11.06 1.08 -3.15
CA THR A 76 11.26 2.54 -3.05
C THR A 76 10.51 3.36 -4.11
N THR A 77 9.77 2.71 -5.01
CA THR A 77 8.95 3.36 -6.04
C THR A 77 7.45 3.07 -5.91
N ILE A 78 7.06 2.24 -4.94
CA ILE A 78 5.66 1.86 -4.71
C ILE A 78 5.02 2.87 -3.74
N SER A 79 4.02 3.62 -4.22
CA SER A 79 3.36 4.68 -3.44
C SER A 79 2.69 4.20 -2.15
N GLU A 80 2.25 2.94 -2.10
CA GLU A 80 1.69 2.31 -0.90
C GLU A 80 2.75 2.07 0.19
N VAL A 81 4.03 1.94 -0.22
CA VAL A 81 5.17 1.67 0.65
C VAL A 81 5.77 2.95 1.22
N ASP A 82 5.50 4.09 0.59
CA ASP A 82 6.01 5.39 1.03
C ASP A 82 5.69 5.70 2.50
N GLN A 83 6.59 6.46 3.12
CA GLN A 83 6.39 7.05 4.43
C GLN A 83 5.55 8.32 4.31
N VAL A 84 4.53 8.46 5.16
CA VAL A 84 3.83 9.74 5.34
C VAL A 84 4.04 10.29 6.74
N PRO A 85 3.98 11.62 6.89
CA PRO A 85 3.96 12.26 8.20
C PRO A 85 2.90 11.66 9.14
N MET A 86 3.20 11.63 10.44
CA MET A 86 2.31 11.04 11.46
C MET A 86 0.91 11.66 11.49
N ASP A 87 0.80 12.96 11.23
CA ASP A 87 -0.48 13.66 11.12
C ASP A 87 -1.29 13.18 9.91
N GLU A 88 -0.62 12.86 8.81
CA GLU A 88 -1.23 12.30 7.61
C GLU A 88 -1.67 10.83 7.84
N VAL A 89 -0.92 10.05 8.62
CA VAL A 89 -1.32 8.70 9.04
C VAL A 89 -2.68 8.72 9.74
N LEU A 90 -2.85 9.61 10.73
CA LEU A 90 -4.09 9.73 11.48
C LEU A 90 -5.21 10.32 10.61
N ARG A 91 -4.92 11.36 9.82
CA ARG A 91 -5.89 12.03 8.95
C ARG A 91 -6.49 11.08 7.89
N ARG A 92 -5.76 10.03 7.50
CA ARG A 92 -6.26 8.97 6.60
C ARG A 92 -7.23 8.00 7.28
N ILE A 93 -7.30 7.99 8.60
CA ILE A 93 -8.24 7.17 9.39
C ILE A 93 -9.52 7.98 9.65
N LEU A 94 -9.42 9.14 10.31
CA LEU A 94 -10.53 10.09 10.49
C LEU A 94 -10.12 11.49 10.03
N SER A 95 -11.03 12.21 9.38
CA SER A 95 -10.75 13.58 8.90
C SER A 95 -10.40 14.56 10.01
N ASN A 96 -10.86 14.31 11.25
CA ASN A 96 -10.53 15.08 12.43
C ASN A 96 -9.58 14.31 13.35
N THR A 97 -8.32 14.73 13.34
CA THR A 97 -7.22 14.10 14.10
C THR A 97 -7.43 14.10 15.61
N LEU A 98 -8.30 14.95 16.16
CA LEU A 98 -8.63 14.91 17.59
C LEU A 98 -9.33 13.61 17.98
N PHE A 99 -10.22 13.09 17.13
CA PHE A 99 -10.88 11.81 17.39
C PHE A 99 -9.89 10.66 17.26
N ASP A 100 -8.95 10.73 16.33
CA ASP A 100 -7.89 9.74 16.21
C ASP A 100 -7.03 9.67 17.46
N TRP A 101 -6.54 10.82 17.95
CA TRP A 101 -5.75 10.88 19.17
C TRP A 101 -6.53 10.41 20.40
N ALA A 102 -7.79 10.81 20.54
CA ALA A 102 -8.64 10.37 21.64
C ALA A 102 -8.82 8.84 21.63
N GLY A 103 -9.13 8.26 20.46
CA GLY A 103 -9.25 6.82 20.29
C GLY A 103 -7.95 6.08 20.55
N PHE A 104 -6.85 6.57 19.99
CA PHE A 104 -5.54 5.96 20.15
C PHE A 104 -5.07 5.94 21.61
N LEU A 105 -5.16 7.08 22.31
CA LEU A 105 -4.78 7.17 23.73
C LEU A 105 -5.69 6.32 24.62
N ALA A 106 -7.00 6.31 24.36
CA ALA A 106 -7.94 5.47 25.09
C ALA A 106 -7.67 3.97 24.88
N PHE A 107 -7.33 3.57 23.65
CA PHE A 107 -6.93 2.20 23.37
C PHE A 107 -5.65 1.81 24.14
N PHE A 108 -4.64 2.68 24.20
CA PHE A 108 -3.45 2.43 25.03
C PHE A 108 -3.78 2.31 26.53
N GLY A 109 -4.68 3.15 27.04
CA GLY A 109 -5.21 3.00 28.39
C GLY A 109 -5.89 1.63 28.62
N LEU A 110 -6.70 1.19 27.66
CA LEU A 110 -7.34 -0.12 27.70
C LEU A 110 -6.31 -1.27 27.64
N VAL A 111 -5.26 -1.15 26.84
CA VAL A 111 -4.14 -2.11 26.79
C VAL A 111 -3.51 -2.25 28.17
N LEU A 112 -3.20 -1.16 28.88
CA LEU A 112 -2.62 -1.23 30.22
C LEU A 112 -3.55 -1.92 31.23
N LEU A 113 -4.86 -1.70 31.13
CA LEU A 113 -5.86 -2.29 32.03
C LEU A 113 -6.18 -3.77 31.72
N ARG A 114 -6.15 -4.16 30.44
CA ARG A 114 -6.66 -5.45 29.95
C ARG A 114 -5.68 -6.20 29.03
N TRP A 115 -4.37 -5.99 29.20
CA TRP A 115 -3.32 -6.51 28.31
C TRP A 115 -3.41 -8.03 28.04
N ARG A 116 -3.79 -8.84 29.05
CA ARG A 116 -3.92 -10.30 28.89
C ARG A 116 -4.99 -10.72 27.88
N VAL A 117 -6.06 -9.93 27.76
CA VAL A 117 -7.18 -10.19 26.84
C VAL A 117 -6.87 -9.68 25.44
N LEU A 118 -6.09 -8.60 25.34
CA LEU A 118 -5.73 -7.96 24.07
C LEU A 118 -4.48 -8.56 23.41
N LEU A 119 -3.77 -9.45 24.11
CA LEU A 119 -2.58 -10.15 23.63
C LEU A 119 -2.75 -10.78 22.22
N PRO A 120 -3.88 -11.43 21.88
CA PRO A 120 -4.08 -11.98 20.53
C PRO A 120 -4.04 -10.95 19.40
N LEU A 121 -4.30 -9.67 19.69
CA LEU A 121 -4.34 -8.59 18.70
C LEU A 121 -2.96 -7.95 18.45
N VAL A 122 -1.94 -8.32 19.22
CA VAL A 122 -0.59 -7.73 19.14
C VAL A 122 0.01 -7.75 17.73
N PRO A 123 -0.09 -8.84 16.92
CA PRO A 123 0.46 -8.82 15.56
C PRO A 123 -0.19 -7.75 14.67
N MET A 124 -1.50 -7.56 14.76
CA MET A 124 -2.23 -6.54 13.98
C MET A 124 -1.91 -5.14 14.48
N LEU A 125 -1.78 -4.95 15.79
CA LEU A 125 -1.38 -3.67 16.37
C LEU A 125 0.05 -3.32 15.95
N ALA A 126 0.98 -4.27 15.97
CA ALA A 126 2.35 -4.06 15.52
C ALA A 126 2.39 -3.64 14.04
N LEU A 127 1.61 -4.28 13.18
CA LEU A 127 1.44 -3.83 11.78
C LEU A 127 0.89 -2.41 11.71
N GLY A 128 -0.18 -2.10 12.43
CA GLY A 128 -0.76 -0.75 12.46
C GLY A 128 0.23 0.32 12.92
N LEU A 129 1.03 0.04 13.96
CA LEU A 129 2.05 0.95 14.48
C LEU A 129 3.22 1.15 13.52
N LEU A 130 3.53 0.16 12.67
CA LEU A 130 4.54 0.33 11.61
C LEU A 130 4.15 1.41 10.60
N SER A 131 2.87 1.79 10.47
CA SER A 131 2.47 2.88 9.58
C SER A 131 3.08 4.24 9.95
N PHE A 132 3.45 4.46 11.22
CA PHE A 132 4.10 5.70 11.66
C PHE A 132 5.58 5.78 11.29
N GLN A 133 6.23 4.65 10.99
CA GLN A 133 7.67 4.56 10.73
C GLN A 133 7.98 4.10 9.30
N SER A 134 7.11 3.31 8.70
CA SER A 134 7.38 2.56 7.47
C SER A 134 6.35 2.90 6.40
N SER A 135 5.34 2.06 6.20
CA SER A 135 4.51 2.10 5.00
C SER A 135 3.06 2.52 5.27
N ASN A 136 2.56 3.40 4.41
CA ASN A 136 1.17 3.87 4.38
C ASN A 136 0.13 2.76 4.30
N ARG A 137 0.44 1.65 3.63
CA ARG A 137 -0.52 0.55 3.49
C ARG A 137 -0.89 -0.08 4.83
N PHE A 138 -0.07 0.12 5.87
CA PHE A 138 -0.36 -0.44 7.18
C PHE A 138 -1.37 0.38 8.00
N ILE A 139 -1.72 1.60 7.56
CA ILE A 139 -2.68 2.49 8.23
C ILE A 139 -4.02 1.78 8.46
N MET A 140 -4.47 0.95 7.50
CA MET A 140 -5.71 0.19 7.63
C MET A 140 -5.74 -0.76 8.83
N TYR A 141 -4.58 -1.26 9.28
CA TYR A 141 -4.48 -2.11 10.47
C TYR A 141 -4.56 -1.31 11.77
N LEU A 142 -4.27 -0.01 11.73
CA LEU A 142 -4.35 0.88 12.90
C LEU A 142 -5.79 1.31 13.19
N ALA A 143 -6.60 1.53 12.15
CA ALA A 143 -7.97 2.07 12.26
C ALA A 143 -8.90 1.31 13.24
N PRO A 144 -8.94 -0.05 13.27
CA PRO A 144 -9.78 -0.78 14.22
C PRO A 144 -9.44 -0.47 15.69
N PHE A 145 -8.16 -0.22 16.00
CA PHE A 145 -7.72 0.06 17.37
C PHE A 145 -8.15 1.44 17.85
N ILE A 146 -8.07 2.44 16.98
CA ILE A 146 -8.64 3.77 17.24
C ILE A 146 -10.16 3.65 17.48
N GLY A 147 -10.85 2.87 16.66
CA GLY A 147 -12.28 2.56 16.83
C GLY A 147 -12.60 1.89 18.17
N ILE A 148 -11.81 0.89 18.60
CA ILE A 148 -11.96 0.24 19.91
C ILE A 148 -11.80 1.27 21.04
N GLY A 149 -10.80 2.15 20.97
CA GLY A 149 -10.57 3.16 21.99
C GLY A 149 -11.71 4.19 22.07
N LEU A 150 -12.19 4.68 20.92
CA LEU A 150 -13.36 5.57 20.86
C LEU A 150 -14.62 4.92 21.43
N GLY A 151 -14.87 3.65 21.06
CA GLY A 151 -15.99 2.88 21.61
C GLY A 151 -15.86 2.67 23.11
N TRP A 152 -14.64 2.48 23.62
CA TRP A 152 -14.40 2.35 25.05
C TRP A 152 -14.67 3.66 25.82
N ILE A 153 -14.27 4.82 25.27
CA ILE A 153 -14.63 6.14 25.83
C ILE A 153 -16.15 6.27 25.92
N LEU A 154 -16.87 5.96 24.84
CA LEU A 154 -18.33 6.06 24.81
C LEU A 154 -18.96 5.16 25.87
N ASN A 155 -18.49 3.91 25.98
CA ASN A 155 -18.98 2.98 27.00
C ASN A 155 -18.77 3.54 28.41
N LEU A 156 -17.59 4.07 28.72
CA LEU A 156 -17.31 4.67 30.02
C LEU A 156 -18.21 5.88 30.31
N LEU A 157 -18.49 6.72 29.32
CA LEU A 157 -19.36 7.88 29.48
C LEU A 157 -20.81 7.47 29.80
N ILE A 158 -21.35 6.50 29.05
CA ILE A 158 -22.72 6.04 29.26
C ILE A 158 -22.83 5.30 30.60
N GLU A 159 -21.94 4.35 30.88
CA GLU A 159 -21.95 3.60 32.14
C GLU A 159 -21.69 4.48 33.36
N GLY A 160 -20.74 5.41 33.26
CA GLY A 160 -20.49 6.42 34.29
C GLY A 160 -21.71 7.29 34.57
N GLY A 161 -22.43 7.71 33.52
CA GLY A 161 -23.70 8.43 33.64
C GLY A 161 -24.76 7.64 34.41
N PHE A 162 -24.96 6.36 34.08
CA PHE A 162 -25.89 5.50 34.81
C PHE A 162 -25.51 5.30 36.28
N LEU A 163 -24.21 5.12 36.57
CA LEU A 163 -23.71 4.99 37.95
C LEU A 163 -23.97 6.26 38.77
N LEU A 164 -23.77 7.44 38.18
CA LEU A 164 -24.07 8.72 38.84
C LEU A 164 -25.57 8.90 39.10
N ILE A 165 -26.42 8.55 38.13
CA ILE A 165 -27.88 8.60 38.28
C ILE A 165 -28.33 7.64 39.40
N ALA A 166 -27.84 6.40 39.40
CA ALA A 166 -28.15 5.42 40.45
C ALA A 166 -27.69 5.88 41.83
N LYS A 167 -26.51 6.50 41.93
CA LYS A 167 -25.99 7.06 43.19
C LYS A 167 -26.86 8.23 43.69
N ASN A 168 -27.34 9.10 42.82
CA ASN A 168 -28.21 10.22 43.18
C ASN A 168 -29.62 9.79 43.60
N ILE A 169 -30.18 8.74 42.98
CA ILE A 169 -31.48 8.18 43.37
C ILE A 169 -31.39 7.55 44.76
N ASN A 170 -30.33 6.77 45.04
CA ASN A 170 -30.11 6.19 46.37
C ASN A 170 -29.88 7.24 47.45
N HIS A 171 -29.27 8.39 47.14
CA HIS A 171 -29.09 9.47 48.11
C HIS A 171 -30.40 10.19 48.50
N ARG A 172 -31.43 10.14 47.64
CA ARG A 172 -32.77 10.70 47.91
C ARG A 172 -33.69 9.75 48.69
N GLY A 173 -33.32 8.46 48.84
CA GLY A 173 -34.16 7.43 49.47
C GLY A 173 -33.89 7.15 50.95
N THR A 174 -32.89 7.79 51.57
CA THR A 174 -32.42 7.46 52.93
C THR A 174 -32.74 8.57 53.95
N GLU A 175 -34.02 8.87 54.14
CA GLU A 175 -34.53 9.50 55.37
C GLU A 175 -35.69 8.65 55.92
N VAL A 176 -35.38 7.46 56.44
CA VAL A 176 -36.29 6.75 57.35
C VAL A 176 -35.53 6.44 58.62
N LYS A 177 -35.95 7.08 59.72
CA LYS A 177 -35.47 6.84 61.09
C LYS A 177 -35.66 5.37 61.44
N VAL A 178 -34.57 4.64 61.62
CA VAL A 178 -34.59 3.32 62.26
C VAL A 178 -34.52 3.52 63.77
N GLU A 179 -35.65 3.31 64.43
CA GLU A 179 -35.76 3.25 65.89
C GLU A 179 -35.12 1.95 66.40
N ARG A 180 -34.30 2.05 67.46
CA ARG A 180 -33.54 0.93 68.04
C ARG A 180 -34.47 -0.10 68.68
N LEU A 181 -34.36 -1.36 68.26
CA LEU A 181 -34.72 -2.52 69.09
C LEU A 181 -33.46 -3.33 69.44
N LYS A 182 -33.14 -3.33 70.74
CA LYS A 182 -32.10 -4.16 71.37
C LYS A 182 -32.60 -5.60 71.49
N VAL A 183 -31.79 -6.59 71.06
CA VAL A 183 -31.85 -7.96 71.61
C VAL A 183 -30.43 -8.51 71.80
N LYS A 184 -30.19 -9.12 72.96
CA LYS A 184 -28.96 -9.76 73.46
C LYS A 184 -28.79 -11.18 72.87
N GLY A 185 -27.55 -11.66 72.71
CA GLY A 185 -27.28 -13.11 72.77
C GLY A 185 -26.06 -13.64 71.99
N ALA A 186 -24.99 -13.92 72.72
CA ALA A 186 -23.96 -14.97 72.57
C ALA A 186 -23.01 -15.06 71.32
N PRO A 187 -21.77 -15.56 71.50
CA PRO A 187 -20.63 -15.26 70.63
C PRO A 187 -19.95 -16.51 70.06
N HIS A 188 -20.20 -16.90 68.81
CA HIS A 188 -19.33 -17.85 68.08
C HIS A 188 -19.54 -17.72 66.57
N LEU A 189 -18.59 -17.09 65.88
CA LEU A 189 -18.27 -17.22 64.43
C LEU A 189 -17.39 -16.01 64.03
N LYS A 190 -16.16 -15.99 64.53
CA LYS A 190 -15.15 -14.94 64.24
C LYS A 190 -13.98 -15.44 63.37
N HIS A 191 -14.13 -16.54 62.64
CA HIS A 191 -13.02 -17.11 61.86
C HIS A 191 -13.16 -17.22 60.35
N ASP A 192 -14.35 -17.04 59.77
CA ASP A 192 -14.51 -17.23 58.31
C ASP A 192 -14.52 -15.93 57.48
N ALA A 193 -14.40 -14.76 58.13
CA ALA A 193 -14.47 -13.46 57.44
C ALA A 193 -13.14 -12.98 56.81
N LYS A 194 -12.06 -13.77 56.83
CA LYS A 194 -10.72 -13.30 56.42
C LYS A 194 -10.15 -13.90 55.12
N ILE A 195 -10.89 -14.76 54.42
CA ILE A 195 -10.40 -15.42 53.17
C ILE A 195 -11.15 -14.95 51.90
N ALA A 196 -12.31 -14.30 52.02
CA ALA A 196 -13.08 -13.84 50.85
C ALA A 196 -12.63 -12.49 50.25
N LEU A 197 -11.63 -11.83 50.84
CA LEU A 197 -11.17 -10.49 50.44
C LEU A 197 -9.90 -10.56 49.58
N LYS A 198 -9.92 -11.25 48.43
CA LYS A 198 -8.80 -11.19 47.48
C LYS A 198 -9.10 -11.45 45.99
N ASN A 199 -10.36 -11.67 45.59
CA ASN A 199 -10.71 -11.80 44.18
C ASN A 199 -11.60 -10.63 43.74
N ASP A 200 -10.93 -9.54 43.39
CA ASP A 200 -11.53 -8.41 42.69
C ASP A 200 -11.82 -8.84 41.23
N ARG A 201 -13.06 -9.27 40.97
CA ARG A 201 -13.62 -9.43 39.63
C ARG A 201 -14.64 -8.32 39.43
N SER A 202 -14.29 -7.31 38.64
CA SER A 202 -15.26 -6.38 38.06
C SER A 202 -16.18 -7.13 37.08
N PRO A 203 -17.50 -6.86 37.05
CA PRO A 203 -18.46 -7.71 36.35
C PRO A 203 -18.66 -7.26 34.91
N VAL A 204 -18.32 -8.10 33.94
CA VAL A 204 -18.93 -8.07 32.61
C VAL A 204 -19.08 -9.52 32.10
N LEU A 205 -20.35 -9.91 31.97
CA LEU A 205 -20.90 -10.99 31.14
C LEU A 205 -20.34 -12.41 31.34
N ASP A 206 -20.88 -13.13 32.33
CA ASP A 206 -21.08 -14.58 32.21
C ASP A 206 -22.57 -14.82 31.90
N ALA A 207 -22.85 -15.17 30.65
CA ALA A 207 -24.11 -15.78 30.24
C ALA A 207 -24.08 -17.25 30.69
N GLY A 208 -24.66 -17.54 31.84
CA GLY A 208 -24.82 -18.92 32.29
C GLY A 208 -24.92 -19.06 33.80
N GLN A 209 -26.07 -18.69 34.38
CA GLN A 209 -26.38 -19.13 35.74
C GLN A 209 -27.87 -19.44 35.90
N ASN A 210 -28.24 -20.62 35.41
CA ASN A 210 -29.38 -21.36 35.97
C ASN A 210 -28.94 -21.98 37.30
N SER A 211 -29.86 -21.98 38.28
CA SER A 211 -29.72 -22.46 39.68
C SER A 211 -28.93 -21.49 40.56
N THR A 212 -29.46 -20.88 41.63
CA THR A 212 -30.56 -21.23 42.55
C THR A 212 -31.09 -19.92 43.15
N LEU A 213 -32.36 -19.57 42.90
CA LEU A 213 -33.03 -18.47 43.59
C LEU A 213 -34.40 -18.93 44.06
N ASN A 214 -34.40 -19.80 45.08
CA ASN A 214 -35.55 -20.00 45.93
C ASN A 214 -35.22 -19.37 47.29
N THR A 215 -36.23 -18.73 47.87
CA THR A 215 -36.27 -18.00 49.15
C THR A 215 -35.67 -16.59 49.17
N LEU A 216 -36.42 -15.62 48.62
CA LEU A 216 -36.70 -14.35 49.29
C LEU A 216 -37.96 -13.73 48.68
N ASP A 217 -39.09 -14.05 49.30
CA ASP A 217 -40.39 -13.44 49.04
C ASP A 217 -40.44 -12.08 49.74
N SER A 218 -40.31 -11.00 48.97
CA SER A 218 -40.74 -9.63 49.31
C SER A 218 -40.53 -8.71 48.09
N THR A 219 -41.63 -8.12 47.60
CA THR A 219 -41.76 -7.03 46.61
C THR A 219 -41.49 -7.30 45.12
N SER A 220 -42.51 -7.80 44.41
CA SER A 220 -42.50 -7.99 42.94
C SER A 220 -42.47 -6.70 42.09
N LYS A 221 -42.54 -5.50 42.71
CA LYS A 221 -42.47 -4.20 42.02
C LYS A 221 -41.03 -3.74 41.79
N ASP A 222 -40.14 -3.97 42.76
CA ASP A 222 -38.74 -3.55 42.67
C ASP A 222 -37.92 -4.42 41.72
N THR A 223 -38.26 -5.71 41.60
CA THR A 223 -37.63 -6.62 40.63
C THR A 223 -38.00 -6.27 39.18
N LYS A 224 -39.25 -5.87 38.91
CA LYS A 224 -39.66 -5.37 37.59
C LYS A 224 -39.00 -4.03 37.27
N ALA A 225 -38.95 -3.10 38.22
CA ALA A 225 -38.30 -1.79 38.02
C ALA A 225 -36.80 -1.94 37.69
N PHE A 226 -36.09 -2.83 38.39
CA PHE A 226 -34.68 -3.13 38.10
C PHE A 226 -34.48 -3.78 36.72
N TYR A 227 -35.38 -4.67 36.30
CA TYR A 227 -35.36 -5.29 34.98
C TYR A 227 -35.57 -4.27 33.84
N TYR A 228 -36.56 -3.37 33.96
CA TYR A 228 -36.80 -2.31 32.97
C TYR A 228 -35.65 -1.29 32.92
N LEU A 229 -35.04 -0.96 34.06
CA LEU A 229 -33.88 -0.07 34.10
C LEU A 229 -32.67 -0.67 33.38
N ASN A 230 -32.43 -1.97 33.52
CA ASN A 230 -31.35 -2.65 32.83
C ASN A 230 -31.61 -2.72 31.31
N TRP A 231 -32.85 -2.97 30.88
CA TRP A 231 -33.24 -2.90 29.48
C TRP A 231 -33.06 -1.50 28.89
N LEU A 232 -33.50 -0.46 29.62
CA LEU A 232 -33.32 0.93 29.21
C LEU A 232 -31.83 1.28 29.09
N ARG A 233 -30.99 0.81 30.02
CA ARG A 233 -29.54 0.94 29.94
C ARG A 233 -28.98 0.30 28.68
N GLN A 234 -29.37 -0.93 28.36
CA GLN A 234 -28.92 -1.62 27.14
C GLN A 234 -29.37 -0.88 25.88
N ILE A 235 -30.63 -0.42 25.82
CA ILE A 235 -31.15 0.36 24.69
C ILE A 235 -30.37 1.67 24.51
N ILE A 236 -30.07 2.39 25.60
CA ILE A 236 -29.29 3.62 25.54
C ILE A 236 -27.85 3.34 25.13
N LEU A 237 -27.22 2.28 25.62
CA LEU A 237 -25.87 1.87 25.23
C LEU A 237 -25.81 1.53 23.73
N TYR A 238 -26.63 0.59 23.28
CA TYR A 238 -26.61 0.15 21.88
C TYR A 238 -27.12 1.24 20.93
N GLY A 239 -28.16 1.98 21.31
CA GLY A 239 -28.66 3.13 20.55
C GLY A 239 -27.62 4.24 20.46
N GLY A 240 -26.97 4.57 21.58
CA GLY A 240 -25.86 5.53 21.62
C GLY A 240 -24.69 5.10 20.75
N MET A 241 -24.35 3.81 20.76
CA MET A 241 -23.31 3.25 19.89
C MET A 241 -23.69 3.34 18.40
N GLY A 242 -24.95 3.12 18.04
CA GLY A 242 -25.45 3.31 16.68
C GLY A 242 -25.36 4.76 16.20
N VAL A 243 -25.77 5.72 17.05
CA VAL A 243 -25.64 7.16 16.75
C VAL A 243 -24.18 7.57 16.63
N PHE A 244 -23.33 7.09 17.54
CA PHE A 244 -21.90 7.37 17.51
C PHE A 244 -21.22 6.82 16.25
N PHE A 245 -21.55 5.58 15.87
CA PHE A 245 -21.07 5.00 14.61
C PHE A 245 -21.47 5.87 13.41
N TRP A 246 -22.71 6.33 13.35
CA TRP A 246 -23.17 7.21 12.27
C TRP A 246 -22.38 8.53 12.22
N LEU A 247 -22.17 9.18 13.38
CA LEU A 247 -21.39 10.42 13.46
C LEU A 247 -19.92 10.23 13.05
N ILE A 248 -19.28 9.14 13.51
CA ILE A 248 -17.89 8.82 13.16
C ILE A 248 -17.78 8.41 11.69
N SER A 249 -18.79 7.71 11.13
CA SER A 249 -18.77 7.32 9.72
C SER A 249 -18.65 8.54 8.78
N GLY A 250 -19.23 9.69 9.15
CA GLY A 250 -19.09 10.94 8.41
C GLY A 250 -17.67 11.54 8.44
N GLN A 251 -16.79 11.07 9.33
CA GLN A 251 -15.36 11.43 9.38
C GLN A 251 -14.48 10.48 8.55
N THR A 252 -15.06 9.41 7.99
CA THR A 252 -14.33 8.44 7.16
C THR A 252 -14.52 8.74 5.68
N ALA A 253 -13.76 8.06 4.83
CA ALA A 253 -13.92 8.11 3.38
C ALA A 253 -15.17 7.36 2.85
N ILE A 254 -16.22 7.19 3.64
CA ILE A 254 -17.41 6.41 3.27
C ILE A 254 -18.15 6.95 2.03
N SER A 255 -18.06 8.26 1.79
CA SER A 255 -18.65 8.91 0.61
C SER A 255 -17.71 8.94 -0.60
N PHE A 256 -16.45 8.51 -0.43
CA PHE A 256 -15.47 8.53 -1.49
C PHE A 256 -15.69 7.38 -2.46
N VAL A 257 -16.01 7.71 -3.70
CA VAL A 257 -16.07 6.76 -4.81
C VAL A 257 -14.80 6.93 -5.63
N PRO A 258 -13.84 5.98 -5.57
CA PRO A 258 -12.65 6.06 -6.39
C PRO A 258 -13.03 5.98 -7.88
N GLY A 259 -12.33 6.75 -8.71
CA GLY A 259 -12.35 6.53 -10.16
C GLY A 259 -11.71 5.18 -10.52
N PRO A 260 -11.91 4.67 -11.74
CA PRO A 260 -11.26 3.45 -12.19
C PRO A 260 -9.74 3.62 -12.20
N SER A 261 -9.01 2.60 -11.73
CA SER A 261 -7.54 2.61 -11.64
C SER A 261 -6.84 2.74 -13.01
N ILE A 262 -7.54 2.39 -14.09
CA ILE A 262 -7.07 2.52 -15.47
C ILE A 262 -8.08 3.39 -16.23
N HIS A 263 -7.58 4.40 -16.92
CA HIS A 263 -8.42 5.26 -17.76
C HIS A 263 -9.13 4.41 -18.82
N THR A 264 -10.43 4.62 -19.01
CA THR A 264 -11.27 3.78 -19.90
C THR A 264 -10.77 3.76 -21.34
N GLY A 265 -10.31 4.89 -21.86
CA GLY A 265 -9.70 4.98 -23.19
C GLY A 265 -8.40 4.17 -23.34
N LEU A 266 -7.64 4.01 -22.24
CA LEU A 266 -6.46 3.14 -22.22
C LEU A 266 -6.87 1.68 -22.10
N TYR A 267 -7.78 1.35 -21.19
CA TYR A 267 -8.26 -0.03 -21.03
C TYR A 267 -8.89 -0.59 -22.31
N ALA A 268 -9.57 0.27 -23.09
CA ALA A 268 -10.09 -0.09 -24.41
C ALA A 268 -9.00 -0.60 -25.37
N THR A 269 -7.76 -0.10 -25.24
CA THR A 269 -6.65 -0.55 -26.09
C THR A 269 -6.19 -1.97 -25.76
N PHE A 270 -6.42 -2.47 -24.53
CA PHE A 270 -6.11 -3.85 -24.17
C PHE A 270 -6.96 -4.83 -24.99
N PHE A 271 -8.23 -4.50 -25.23
CA PHE A 271 -9.08 -5.31 -26.11
C PHE A 271 -8.62 -5.26 -27.57
N GLU A 272 -8.06 -4.14 -28.03
CA GLU A 272 -7.49 -4.04 -29.36
C GLU A 272 -6.18 -4.85 -29.50
N VAL A 273 -5.37 -4.91 -28.44
CA VAL A 273 -4.20 -5.80 -28.35
C VAL A 273 -4.63 -7.27 -28.43
N LYS A 274 -5.64 -7.68 -27.64
CA LYS A 274 -6.18 -9.06 -27.66
C LYS A 274 -6.57 -9.54 -29.05
N LYS A 275 -7.11 -8.66 -29.89
CA LYS A 275 -7.56 -8.98 -31.26
C LYS A 275 -6.40 -9.13 -32.26
N ARG A 276 -5.25 -8.50 -31.98
CA ARG A 276 -4.13 -8.36 -32.94
C ARG A 276 -2.94 -9.25 -32.59
N VAL A 277 -2.72 -9.51 -31.31
CA VAL A 277 -1.57 -10.26 -30.82
C VAL A 277 -1.92 -11.75 -30.70
N PRO A 278 -1.11 -12.66 -31.28
CA PRO A 278 -1.28 -14.10 -31.12
C PRO A 278 -1.24 -14.54 -29.64
N GLN A 279 -1.99 -15.58 -29.28
CA GLN A 279 -2.13 -16.02 -27.88
C GLN A 279 -0.86 -16.64 -27.29
N ASP A 280 0.03 -17.15 -28.13
CA ASP A 280 1.37 -17.66 -27.79
C ASP A 280 2.41 -16.54 -27.66
N SER A 281 2.01 -15.26 -27.74
CA SER A 281 2.94 -14.14 -27.62
C SER A 281 3.13 -13.65 -26.19
N VAL A 282 4.25 -12.96 -25.96
CA VAL A 282 4.58 -12.32 -24.67
C VAL A 282 4.66 -10.80 -24.82
N LEU A 283 4.06 -10.07 -23.88
CA LEU A 283 4.07 -8.61 -23.86
C LEU A 283 5.15 -8.06 -22.92
N LEU A 284 6.07 -7.27 -23.47
CA LEU A 284 6.98 -6.42 -22.70
C LEU A 284 6.32 -5.06 -22.48
N THR A 285 6.00 -4.74 -21.23
CA THR A 285 5.39 -3.51 -20.77
C THR A 285 5.86 -3.23 -19.35
N TRP A 286 5.60 -2.04 -18.81
CA TRP A 286 5.78 -1.77 -17.39
C TRP A 286 4.81 -2.56 -16.51
N TRP A 287 5.25 -2.95 -15.31
CA TRP A 287 4.57 -3.93 -14.44
C TRP A 287 3.22 -3.48 -13.87
N ASP A 288 2.99 -2.18 -13.70
CA ASP A 288 1.82 -1.63 -13.01
C ASP A 288 0.48 -2.14 -13.57
N TYR A 289 0.39 -2.32 -14.89
CA TYR A 289 -0.81 -2.83 -15.56
C TYR A 289 -0.73 -4.30 -15.93
N GLY A 290 0.32 -5.01 -15.48
CA GLY A 290 0.54 -6.41 -15.82
C GLY A 290 -0.67 -7.30 -15.55
N TYR A 291 -1.22 -7.29 -14.34
CA TYR A 291 -2.41 -8.07 -14.02
C TYR A 291 -3.64 -7.71 -14.87
N ALA A 292 -3.88 -6.42 -15.10
CA ALA A 292 -5.03 -5.97 -15.86
C ALA A 292 -4.92 -6.33 -17.36
N ILE A 293 -3.70 -6.27 -17.90
CA ILE A 293 -3.41 -6.68 -19.28
C ILE A 293 -3.59 -8.19 -19.42
N THR A 294 -3.03 -8.98 -18.51
CA THR A 294 -3.19 -10.44 -18.51
C THR A 294 -4.66 -10.85 -18.38
N ASP A 295 -5.41 -10.23 -17.47
CA ASP A 295 -6.85 -10.48 -17.30
C ASP A 295 -7.65 -10.16 -18.58
N ALA A 296 -7.41 -9.00 -19.19
CA ALA A 296 -8.14 -8.59 -20.39
C ALA A 296 -7.77 -9.43 -21.63
N THR A 297 -6.47 -9.70 -21.82
CA THR A 297 -5.92 -10.25 -23.07
C THR A 297 -5.69 -11.75 -23.05
N GLY A 298 -5.41 -12.34 -21.89
CA GLY A 298 -4.91 -13.71 -21.73
C GLY A 298 -3.42 -13.89 -22.05
N LEU A 299 -2.71 -12.82 -22.41
CA LEU A 299 -1.31 -12.88 -22.84
C LEU A 299 -0.35 -12.93 -21.65
N ALA A 300 0.79 -13.61 -21.85
CA ALA A 300 1.89 -13.59 -20.91
C ALA A 300 2.59 -12.22 -20.92
N ILE A 301 3.20 -11.87 -19.80
CA ILE A 301 3.92 -10.61 -19.59
C ILE A 301 5.27 -10.85 -18.90
N PHE A 302 6.21 -9.93 -19.09
CA PHE A 302 7.55 -10.09 -18.50
C PHE A 302 7.55 -9.92 -16.97
N HIS A 303 6.74 -9.00 -16.46
CA HIS A 303 6.57 -8.72 -15.03
C HIS A 303 5.22 -8.05 -14.71
N ASP A 304 4.75 -8.20 -13.47
CA ASP A 304 3.51 -7.66 -12.90
C ASP A 304 3.73 -7.20 -11.46
N GLY A 305 2.65 -6.75 -10.80
CA GLY A 305 2.65 -6.33 -9.40
C GLY A 305 2.95 -7.42 -8.37
N GLY A 306 3.18 -8.67 -8.76
CA GLY A 306 3.70 -9.74 -7.89
C GLY A 306 5.14 -10.16 -8.17
N SER A 307 5.73 -9.73 -9.28
CA SER A 307 7.06 -10.17 -9.77
C SER A 307 8.05 -9.03 -10.00
N GLN A 308 7.63 -7.78 -9.74
CA GLN A 308 8.37 -6.54 -9.96
C GLN A 308 9.62 -6.36 -9.08
N THR A 309 9.80 -7.18 -8.04
CA THR A 309 10.97 -7.12 -7.14
C THR A 309 12.21 -7.83 -7.69
N SER A 310 12.11 -8.48 -8.85
CA SER A 310 13.23 -9.19 -9.47
C SER A 310 14.17 -8.29 -10.30
N PRO A 311 15.44 -8.69 -10.50
CA PRO A 311 16.40 -7.97 -11.35
C PRO A 311 15.92 -7.71 -12.78
N LYS A 312 15.01 -8.54 -13.30
CA LYS A 312 14.35 -8.30 -14.60
C LYS A 312 13.73 -6.91 -14.70
N THR A 313 13.13 -6.38 -13.62
CA THR A 313 12.53 -5.04 -13.62
C THR A 313 13.57 -3.94 -13.86
N TYR A 314 14.79 -4.10 -13.36
CA TYR A 314 15.90 -3.18 -13.65
C TYR A 314 16.19 -3.15 -15.15
N PHE A 315 16.34 -4.30 -15.79
CA PHE A 315 16.65 -4.37 -17.22
C PHE A 315 15.53 -3.83 -18.10
N ILE A 316 14.27 -4.13 -17.77
CA ILE A 316 13.12 -3.53 -18.48
C ILE A 316 13.17 -2.00 -18.34
N ALA A 317 13.38 -1.49 -17.12
CA ALA A 317 13.52 -0.05 -16.90
C ALA A 317 14.70 0.55 -17.68
N ARG A 318 15.84 -0.14 -17.70
CA ARG A 318 17.06 0.25 -18.43
C ARG A 318 16.80 0.35 -19.93
N GLY A 319 16.15 -0.66 -20.52
CA GLY A 319 15.78 -0.66 -21.94
C GLY A 319 14.82 0.48 -22.29
N LEU A 320 13.84 0.78 -21.43
CA LEU A 320 12.89 1.87 -21.65
C LEU A 320 13.53 3.27 -21.62
N ILE A 321 14.48 3.50 -20.70
CA ILE A 321 15.13 4.81 -20.54
C ILE A 321 16.41 5.00 -21.35
N GLY A 322 17.00 3.91 -21.83
CA GLY A 322 18.18 3.91 -22.69
C GLY A 322 17.93 4.67 -23.98
N SER A 323 18.98 5.24 -24.57
CA SER A 323 18.90 5.95 -25.85
C SER A 323 19.25 5.09 -27.06
N ASP A 324 19.64 3.84 -26.82
CA ASP A 324 20.03 2.90 -27.85
C ASP A 324 18.92 1.87 -28.07
N PRO A 325 18.31 1.83 -29.27
CA PRO A 325 17.28 0.84 -29.59
C PRO A 325 17.83 -0.59 -29.70
N GLU A 326 19.13 -0.78 -29.94
CA GLU A 326 19.78 -2.11 -29.91
C GLU A 326 19.87 -2.61 -28.47
N GLU A 327 20.27 -1.77 -27.51
CA GLU A 327 20.29 -2.14 -26.08
C GLU A 327 18.91 -2.63 -25.60
N LEU A 328 17.81 -1.97 -25.98
CA LEU A 328 16.45 -2.44 -25.65
C LEU A 328 16.12 -3.77 -26.33
N TYR A 329 16.56 -3.95 -27.57
CA TYR A 329 16.34 -5.17 -28.33
C TYR A 329 17.05 -6.37 -27.69
N ASP A 330 18.34 -6.22 -27.35
CA ASP A 330 19.16 -7.25 -26.73
C ASP A 330 18.65 -7.62 -25.33
N ILE A 331 18.30 -6.61 -24.53
CA ILE A 331 17.64 -6.81 -23.23
C ILE A 331 16.36 -7.63 -23.41
N THR A 332 15.53 -7.28 -24.39
CA THR A 332 14.28 -8.00 -24.64
C THR A 332 14.54 -9.46 -24.99
N GLN A 333 15.51 -9.73 -25.87
CA GLN A 333 15.92 -11.06 -26.28
C GLN A 333 16.43 -11.89 -25.09
N TYR A 334 17.33 -11.30 -24.31
CA TYR A 334 17.96 -11.93 -23.16
C TYR A 334 16.93 -12.29 -22.09
N LEU A 335 16.04 -11.36 -21.74
CA LEU A 335 15.02 -11.57 -20.72
C LEU A 335 13.99 -12.63 -21.14
N ALA A 336 13.71 -12.75 -22.43
CA ALA A 336 12.79 -13.75 -22.95
C ALA A 336 13.37 -15.16 -22.99
N THR A 337 14.68 -15.28 -23.18
CA THR A 337 15.34 -16.58 -23.35
C THR A 337 15.96 -17.10 -22.06
N GLU A 338 16.52 -16.23 -21.21
CA GLU A 338 17.20 -16.63 -19.98
C GLU A 338 16.50 -16.14 -18.69
N GLY A 339 15.82 -14.98 -18.77
CA GLY A 339 15.06 -14.42 -17.66
C GLY A 339 15.87 -14.23 -16.37
N ASN A 340 15.22 -14.38 -15.20
CA ASN A 340 15.88 -14.21 -13.90
C ASN A 340 16.96 -15.28 -13.63
N ARG A 341 16.83 -16.45 -14.24
CA ARG A 341 17.82 -17.53 -14.10
C ARG A 341 19.13 -17.14 -14.76
N GLY A 342 19.08 -16.68 -16.01
CA GLY A 342 20.26 -16.17 -16.72
C GLY A 342 20.93 -15.03 -15.98
N ILE A 343 20.13 -14.07 -15.48
CA ILE A 343 20.68 -12.97 -14.68
C ILE A 343 21.46 -13.52 -13.48
N SER A 344 20.88 -14.47 -12.74
CA SER A 344 21.55 -15.04 -11.57
C SER A 344 22.80 -15.85 -11.92
N GLU A 345 22.78 -16.60 -13.03
CA GLU A 345 23.90 -17.45 -13.47
C GLU A 345 25.08 -16.62 -14.00
N ASN A 346 24.81 -15.49 -14.68
CA ASN A 346 25.83 -14.61 -15.24
C ASN A 346 26.26 -13.47 -14.30
N ASN A 347 25.67 -13.36 -13.10
CA ASN A 347 26.02 -12.31 -12.13
C ASN A 347 27.27 -12.65 -11.30
N THR A 348 28.34 -13.11 -11.96
CA THR A 348 29.67 -13.27 -11.36
C THR A 348 30.34 -11.91 -11.14
N SER A 349 30.22 -11.02 -12.13
CA SER A 349 30.60 -9.62 -12.07
C SER A 349 29.60 -8.74 -12.83
N PRO A 350 29.51 -7.43 -12.55
CA PRO A 350 28.69 -6.50 -13.31
C PRO A 350 29.03 -6.51 -14.81
N GLU A 351 30.31 -6.62 -15.14
CA GLU A 351 30.81 -6.65 -16.51
C GLU A 351 30.35 -7.91 -17.25
N ASP A 352 30.51 -9.09 -16.64
CA ASP A 352 30.09 -10.36 -17.23
C ASP A 352 28.57 -10.39 -17.47
N LEU A 353 27.80 -9.88 -16.51
CA LEU A 353 26.35 -9.79 -16.64
C LEU A 353 25.93 -8.86 -17.78
N LEU A 354 26.53 -7.67 -17.87
CA LEU A 354 26.22 -6.72 -18.95
C LEU A 354 26.63 -7.25 -20.32
N GLU A 355 27.74 -7.99 -20.40
CA GLU A 355 28.17 -8.65 -21.64
C GLU A 355 27.16 -9.73 -22.07
N ALA A 356 26.71 -10.58 -21.14
CA ALA A 356 25.69 -11.59 -21.41
C ALA A 356 24.37 -10.97 -21.92
N VAL A 357 23.93 -9.87 -21.29
CA VAL A 357 22.70 -9.17 -21.67
C VAL A 357 22.81 -8.49 -23.03
N ARG A 358 23.97 -7.95 -23.39
CA ARG A 358 24.22 -7.27 -24.68
C ARG A 358 24.53 -8.23 -25.83
N ASN A 359 24.80 -9.49 -25.52
CA ASN A 359 25.12 -10.50 -26.54
C ASN A 359 24.30 -11.77 -26.35
N PRO A 360 22.95 -11.69 -26.45
CA PRO A 360 22.07 -12.84 -26.27
C PRO A 360 22.24 -13.84 -27.43
N GLN A 361 22.60 -15.08 -27.08
CA GLN A 361 22.90 -16.13 -28.06
C GLN A 361 21.65 -16.82 -28.63
N MET A 362 20.58 -16.88 -27.83
CA MET A 362 19.35 -17.58 -28.17
C MET A 362 18.29 -16.62 -28.69
N LYS A 363 17.50 -17.06 -29.68
CA LYS A 363 16.32 -16.33 -30.14
C LYS A 363 15.06 -16.83 -29.41
N PRO A 364 14.13 -15.94 -29.03
CA PRO A 364 12.85 -16.32 -28.45
C PRO A 364 12.05 -17.20 -29.41
N TRP A 365 11.39 -18.23 -28.88
CA TRP A 365 10.45 -19.04 -29.66
C TRP A 365 9.12 -18.33 -29.87
N ASP A 366 8.64 -17.70 -28.80
CA ASP A 366 7.37 -16.99 -28.77
C ASP A 366 7.54 -15.56 -29.32
N PRO A 367 6.58 -15.05 -30.12
CA PRO A 367 6.63 -13.66 -30.57
C PRO A 367 6.56 -12.69 -29.40
N ILE A 368 7.39 -11.65 -29.43
CA ILE A 368 7.41 -10.62 -28.39
C ILE A 368 6.86 -9.32 -28.94
N TYR A 369 5.99 -8.68 -28.16
CA TYR A 369 5.49 -7.35 -28.45
C TYR A 369 5.86 -6.40 -27.32
N LEU A 370 6.42 -5.25 -27.68
CA LEU A 370 6.66 -4.11 -26.82
C LEU A 370 5.40 -3.24 -26.79
N PHE A 371 4.80 -3.11 -25.62
CA PHE A 371 3.54 -2.39 -25.41
C PHE A 371 3.77 -1.18 -24.51
N PHE A 372 3.68 0.01 -25.11
CA PHE A 372 3.77 1.28 -24.40
C PHE A 372 2.38 1.80 -24.05
N THR A 373 2.23 2.31 -22.84
CA THR A 373 0.98 2.86 -22.31
C THR A 373 1.22 4.24 -21.71
N ALA A 374 0.22 5.13 -21.82
CA ALA A 374 0.34 6.54 -21.46
C ALA A 374 0.69 6.78 -19.99
N ASP A 375 0.32 5.87 -19.09
CA ASP A 375 0.61 5.97 -17.65
C ASP A 375 2.12 5.91 -17.37
N MET A 376 2.91 5.29 -18.25
CA MET A 376 4.36 5.23 -18.13
C MET A 376 4.99 6.62 -18.14
N THR A 377 4.37 7.63 -18.77
CA THR A 377 4.85 9.03 -18.74
C THR A 377 4.83 9.57 -17.31
N GLY A 378 3.71 9.37 -16.59
CA GLY A 378 3.58 9.79 -15.19
C GLY A 378 4.46 8.97 -14.23
N LYS A 379 4.77 7.73 -14.60
CA LYS A 379 5.62 6.81 -13.83
C LYS A 379 7.09 6.86 -14.22
N TYR A 380 7.44 7.65 -15.24
CA TYR A 380 8.78 7.67 -15.80
C TYR A 380 9.85 8.04 -14.77
N GLY A 381 9.52 8.86 -13.77
CA GLY A 381 10.44 9.14 -12.66
C GLY A 381 10.89 7.88 -11.91
N ALA A 382 9.96 6.97 -11.63
CA ALA A 382 10.24 5.68 -11.00
C ALA A 382 10.97 4.72 -11.96
N ILE A 383 10.51 4.63 -13.21
CA ILE A 383 11.17 3.83 -14.26
C ILE A 383 12.63 4.29 -14.40
N SER A 384 12.85 5.60 -14.49
CA SER A 384 14.17 6.21 -14.59
C SER A 384 15.00 5.99 -13.34
N LYS A 385 14.42 6.05 -12.14
CA LYS A 385 15.14 5.70 -10.91
C LYS A 385 15.70 4.28 -10.99
N LEU A 386 14.88 3.30 -11.36
CA LEU A 386 15.33 1.91 -11.44
C LEU A 386 16.31 1.69 -12.61
N GLY A 387 15.99 2.12 -13.82
CA GLY A 387 16.82 1.89 -15.00
C GLY A 387 18.13 2.69 -15.04
N SER A 388 18.28 3.73 -14.21
CA SER A 388 19.52 4.51 -14.08
C SER A 388 20.41 4.07 -12.92
N TRP A 389 20.05 2.99 -12.23
CA TRP A 389 20.85 2.44 -11.14
C TRP A 389 22.23 1.99 -11.64
N ASP A 390 23.27 2.44 -10.95
CA ASP A 390 24.64 1.98 -11.15
C ASP A 390 24.80 0.62 -10.46
N ILE A 391 24.88 -0.46 -11.26
CA ILE A 391 24.95 -1.82 -10.74
C ILE A 391 26.27 -2.13 -10.01
N VAL A 392 27.31 -1.32 -10.19
CA VAL A 392 28.62 -1.47 -9.55
C VAL A 392 28.64 -0.72 -8.21
N ASN A 393 28.33 0.58 -8.25
CA ASN A 393 28.51 1.46 -7.09
C ASN A 393 27.22 1.73 -6.31
N GLY A 394 26.07 1.38 -6.89
CA GLY A 394 24.76 1.79 -6.42
C GLY A 394 24.44 3.26 -6.71
N GLY A 395 23.17 3.59 -6.50
CA GLY A 395 22.64 4.94 -6.68
C GLY A 395 22.01 5.17 -8.05
N SER A 396 20.99 6.03 -8.09
CA SER A 396 20.19 6.36 -9.28
C SER A 396 20.29 7.82 -9.65
N LYS A 397 20.04 8.14 -10.93
CA LYS A 397 19.92 9.52 -11.44
C LYS A 397 18.53 9.70 -12.08
N PRO A 398 17.45 9.71 -11.26
CA PRO A 398 16.09 9.77 -11.78
C PRO A 398 15.85 11.07 -12.55
N ARG A 399 15.19 10.94 -13.70
CA ARG A 399 14.73 12.02 -14.57
C ARG A 399 13.26 11.80 -14.89
N GLY A 400 12.58 12.82 -15.40
CA GLY A 400 11.13 12.75 -15.58
C GLY A 400 10.57 13.72 -16.60
N TYR A 401 9.27 13.59 -16.79
CA TYR A 401 8.45 14.52 -17.55
C TYR A 401 7.89 15.58 -16.62
N GLN A 402 8.05 16.85 -16.99
CA GLN A 402 7.38 17.94 -16.31
C GLN A 402 6.21 18.43 -17.16
N ASN A 403 4.99 18.13 -16.72
CA ASN A 403 3.77 18.60 -17.39
C ASN A 403 3.52 20.08 -17.06
N LEU A 404 3.35 20.89 -18.09
CA LEU A 404 3.07 22.32 -18.02
C LEU A 404 1.58 22.58 -18.27
N ALA A 405 0.92 23.17 -17.28
CA ALA A 405 -0.49 23.54 -17.38
C ALA A 405 -0.65 24.86 -18.14
N CYS A 406 -0.77 24.79 -19.47
CA CYS A 406 -0.83 25.94 -20.36
C CYS A 406 -2.25 26.45 -20.57
N ASN A 407 -2.46 27.75 -20.37
CA ASN A 407 -3.76 28.42 -20.50
C ASN A 407 -3.87 29.22 -21.81
N LYS A 408 -2.74 29.68 -22.35
CA LYS A 408 -2.68 30.45 -23.61
C LYS A 408 -1.54 29.94 -24.45
N ILE A 409 -1.83 29.53 -25.69
CA ILE A 409 -0.85 29.03 -26.65
C ILE A 409 -1.03 29.82 -27.93
N THR A 410 0.03 30.49 -28.36
CA THR A 410 0.11 31.24 -29.62
C THR A 410 1.34 30.79 -30.39
N ASN A 411 1.54 31.32 -31.60
CA ASN A 411 2.74 31.01 -32.40
C ASN A 411 4.03 31.60 -31.79
N ASP A 412 3.90 32.67 -31.00
CA ASP A 412 5.04 33.43 -30.48
C ASP A 412 5.29 33.17 -28.99
N GLU A 413 4.24 32.88 -28.22
CA GLU A 413 4.29 32.76 -26.76
C GLU A 413 3.34 31.68 -26.25
N MET A 414 3.79 30.93 -25.23
CA MET A 414 2.91 30.12 -24.38
C MET A 414 2.93 30.62 -22.94
N ASN A 415 1.78 30.58 -22.28
CA ASN A 415 1.66 30.89 -20.86
C ASN A 415 1.10 29.69 -20.10
N CYS A 416 1.90 29.16 -19.19
CA CYS A 416 1.62 27.95 -18.42
C CYS A 416 1.73 28.22 -16.92
N ARG A 417 0.61 28.64 -16.31
CA ARG A 417 0.40 28.90 -14.88
C ARG A 417 1.67 29.27 -14.10
N GLY A 418 2.27 30.41 -14.46
CA GLY A 418 3.49 30.96 -13.81
C GLY A 418 4.76 30.87 -14.67
N ALA A 419 4.72 30.15 -15.79
CA ALA A 419 5.80 30.09 -16.79
C ALA A 419 5.39 30.78 -18.09
N LYS A 420 6.12 31.84 -18.46
CA LYS A 420 6.03 32.50 -19.77
C LYS A 420 7.11 31.92 -20.68
N ILE A 421 6.69 31.27 -21.76
CA ILE A 421 7.57 30.63 -22.74
C ILE A 421 7.60 31.47 -24.00
N ASP A 422 8.78 32.00 -24.32
CA ASP A 422 9.06 32.71 -25.57
C ASP A 422 9.47 31.69 -26.64
N LEU A 423 8.61 31.50 -27.64
CA LEU A 423 8.80 30.57 -28.76
C LEU A 423 9.60 31.17 -29.93
N LYS A 424 10.07 32.42 -29.81
CA LYS A 424 11.04 33.02 -30.75
C LYS A 424 12.46 32.88 -30.21
N ALA A 425 12.65 33.23 -28.94
CA ALA A 425 13.95 33.16 -28.27
C ALA A 425 14.29 31.76 -27.73
N GLY A 426 13.28 30.89 -27.56
CA GLY A 426 13.47 29.56 -26.98
C GLY A 426 13.81 29.65 -25.49
N LYS A 427 13.05 30.42 -24.72
CA LYS A 427 13.32 30.62 -23.28
C LYS A 427 12.05 30.61 -22.43
N ILE A 428 12.15 30.04 -21.24
CA ILE A 428 11.11 30.11 -20.20
C ILE A 428 11.54 31.15 -19.16
N ASN A 429 10.66 32.13 -18.90
CA ASN A 429 10.89 33.25 -17.97
C ASN A 429 12.24 33.97 -18.21
N ASN A 430 12.73 33.96 -19.45
CA ASN A 430 14.05 34.47 -19.86
C ASN A 430 15.26 33.86 -19.13
N GLN A 431 15.08 32.73 -18.42
CA GLN A 431 16.12 32.07 -17.62
C GLN A 431 16.45 30.68 -18.14
N VAL A 432 15.43 29.83 -18.31
CA VAL A 432 15.62 28.44 -18.73
C VAL A 432 15.62 28.38 -20.25
N VAL A 433 16.69 27.86 -20.84
CA VAL A 433 16.85 27.73 -22.29
C VAL A 433 16.19 26.45 -22.82
N LEU A 434 15.50 26.58 -23.94
CA LEU A 434 14.94 25.48 -24.70
C LEU A 434 15.89 25.15 -25.85
N LYS A 435 16.36 23.92 -25.94
CA LYS A 435 17.12 23.47 -27.11
C LYS A 435 16.22 23.40 -28.33
N ARG A 436 15.03 22.83 -28.15
CA ARG A 436 14.05 22.62 -29.22
C ARG A 436 12.60 22.59 -28.73
N MET A 437 11.69 22.74 -29.65
CA MET A 437 10.27 22.48 -29.50
C MET A 437 9.82 21.41 -30.49
N VAL A 438 9.05 20.43 -30.04
CA VAL A 438 8.51 19.35 -30.88
C VAL A 438 7.00 19.36 -30.83
N PHE A 439 6.38 19.52 -32.00
CA PHE A 439 4.93 19.43 -32.19
C PHE A 439 4.56 18.03 -32.66
N ILE A 440 3.81 17.34 -31.79
CA ILE A 440 3.41 15.95 -31.98
C ILE A 440 1.89 15.94 -32.17
N ARG A 441 1.41 15.33 -33.25
CA ARG A 441 -0.01 15.13 -33.50
C ARG A 441 -0.28 13.66 -33.81
N ASP A 442 -1.24 13.07 -33.09
CA ASP A 442 -1.71 11.69 -33.31
C ASP A 442 -0.53 10.69 -33.38
N GLY A 443 0.48 10.87 -32.51
CA GLY A 443 1.64 9.98 -32.38
C GLY A 443 2.73 10.18 -33.44
N GLN A 444 2.68 11.26 -34.22
CA GLN A 444 3.68 11.61 -35.23
C GLN A 444 4.24 13.01 -35.00
N VAL A 445 5.54 13.19 -35.27
CA VAL A 445 6.19 14.51 -35.25
C VAL A 445 5.85 15.26 -36.52
N LEU A 446 5.09 16.36 -36.39
CA LEU A 446 4.77 17.21 -37.54
C LEU A 446 5.76 18.37 -37.71
N ARG A 447 6.34 18.86 -36.61
CA ARG A 447 7.30 19.96 -36.66
C ARG A 447 8.29 19.86 -35.50
N GLU A 448 9.56 20.02 -35.80
CA GLU A 448 10.62 20.21 -34.81
C GLU A 448 11.29 21.56 -35.10
N GLN A 449 11.35 22.42 -34.07
CA GLN A 449 11.94 23.75 -34.16
C GLN A 449 13.12 23.81 -33.19
N GLU A 450 14.32 23.96 -33.76
CA GLU A 450 15.55 24.19 -33.01
C GLU A 450 15.71 25.69 -32.70
N PHE A 451 16.21 26.01 -31.52
CA PHE A 451 16.43 27.41 -31.08
C PHE A 451 17.89 27.84 -31.15
N GLY A 452 18.80 26.96 -31.59
CA GLY A 452 20.24 27.25 -31.72
C GLY A 452 21.02 27.23 -30.40
N HIS A 453 20.39 26.86 -29.28
CA HIS A 453 21.08 26.69 -28.00
C HIS A 453 21.75 25.31 -27.95
N ALA A 454 23.06 25.26 -27.65
CA ALA A 454 23.81 23.99 -27.60
C ALA A 454 23.29 23.00 -26.54
N GLN A 455 22.74 23.54 -25.45
CA GLN A 455 22.14 22.80 -24.35
C GLN A 455 20.79 23.44 -23.99
N GLY A 456 19.90 22.63 -23.41
CA GLY A 456 18.60 23.10 -22.94
C GLY A 456 17.58 21.99 -22.89
N TYR A 457 16.38 22.34 -22.46
CA TYR A 457 15.24 21.41 -22.41
C TYR A 457 14.57 21.28 -23.77
N THR A 458 13.84 20.19 -23.95
CA THR A 458 12.93 19.99 -25.07
C THR A 458 11.50 20.24 -24.60
N LEU A 459 10.80 21.13 -25.30
CA LEU A 459 9.38 21.38 -25.08
C LEU A 459 8.55 20.54 -26.08
N GLN A 460 7.76 19.59 -25.59
CA GLN A 460 6.87 18.78 -26.42
C GLN A 460 5.43 19.26 -26.28
N LEU A 461 4.76 19.45 -27.40
CA LEU A 461 3.33 19.77 -27.47
C LEU A 461 2.60 18.60 -28.12
N LEU A 462 1.83 17.86 -27.31
CA LEU A 462 1.11 16.66 -27.73
C LEU A 462 -0.34 17.04 -28.07
N VAL A 463 -0.77 16.68 -29.28
CA VAL A 463 -2.10 16.97 -29.80
C VAL A 463 -2.75 15.67 -30.28
N SER A 464 -4.02 15.46 -29.95
CA SER A 464 -4.84 14.40 -30.53
C SER A 464 -6.08 15.02 -31.18
N GLY A 465 -6.22 14.82 -32.50
CA GLY A 465 -7.16 15.57 -33.33
C GLY A 465 -6.99 17.08 -33.17
N GLN A 466 -7.97 17.75 -32.56
CA GLN A 466 -7.95 19.20 -32.29
C GLN A 466 -7.64 19.55 -30.84
N ARG A 467 -7.47 18.57 -29.95
CA ARG A 467 -7.28 18.79 -28.52
C ARG A 467 -5.81 18.68 -28.16
N ILE A 468 -5.32 19.64 -27.41
CA ILE A 468 -4.01 19.54 -26.76
C ILE A 468 -4.17 18.55 -25.62
N VAL A 469 -3.37 17.48 -25.66
CA VAL A 469 -3.36 16.43 -24.66
C VAL A 469 -2.49 16.89 -23.50
N GLU A 470 -1.22 17.18 -23.77
CA GLU A 470 -0.25 17.62 -22.77
C GLU A 470 0.79 18.56 -23.37
N VAL A 471 1.38 19.40 -22.52
CA VAL A 471 2.59 20.16 -22.82
C VAL A 471 3.66 19.70 -21.85
N GLN A 472 4.78 19.18 -22.34
CA GLN A 472 5.78 18.50 -21.53
C GLN A 472 7.13 19.21 -21.70
N LEU A 473 7.85 19.37 -20.59
CA LEU A 473 9.23 19.84 -20.57
C LEU A 473 10.13 18.70 -20.11
N ILE A 474 11.10 18.33 -20.94
CA ILE A 474 12.00 17.19 -20.68
C ILE A 474 13.45 17.54 -21.00
N ASP A 475 14.38 16.90 -20.31
CA ASP A 475 15.80 17.04 -20.60
C ASP A 475 16.23 16.19 -21.82
N GLU A 476 17.46 16.39 -22.28
CA GLU A 476 17.99 15.70 -23.47
C GLU A 476 18.07 14.18 -23.30
N VAL A 477 18.32 13.66 -22.10
CA VAL A 477 18.42 12.21 -21.85
C VAL A 477 17.04 11.58 -21.93
N VAL A 478 16.04 12.19 -21.30
CA VAL A 478 14.64 11.74 -21.42
C VAL A 478 14.18 11.84 -22.87
N PHE A 479 14.52 12.93 -23.57
CA PHE A 479 14.17 13.10 -24.98
C PHE A 479 14.70 11.95 -25.84
N ARG A 480 15.93 11.50 -25.62
CA ARG A 480 16.56 10.42 -26.39
C ARG A 480 16.12 9.01 -25.98
N SER A 481 15.41 8.85 -24.87
CA SER A 481 14.99 7.53 -24.39
C SER A 481 14.15 6.76 -25.41
N ASN A 482 14.28 5.43 -25.42
CA ASN A 482 13.48 4.54 -26.25
C ASN A 482 11.98 4.76 -26.00
N TYR A 483 11.58 4.94 -24.74
CA TYR A 483 10.20 5.31 -24.40
C TYR A 483 9.76 6.58 -25.13
N ASN A 484 10.49 7.70 -25.01
CA ASN A 484 10.09 8.95 -25.67
C ASN A 484 10.11 8.83 -27.20
N GLN A 485 11.18 8.26 -27.76
CA GLN A 485 11.35 8.13 -29.21
C GLN A 485 10.27 7.25 -29.82
N MET A 486 10.02 6.07 -29.26
CA MET A 486 9.07 5.12 -29.84
C MET A 486 7.62 5.49 -29.50
N PHE A 487 7.28 5.69 -28.21
CA PHE A 487 5.90 5.95 -27.82
C PHE A 487 5.40 7.32 -28.28
N LEU A 488 6.10 8.41 -27.88
CA LEU A 488 5.63 9.77 -28.10
C LEU A 488 5.96 10.29 -29.50
N LEU A 489 7.16 10.04 -30.01
CA LEU A 489 7.61 10.58 -31.30
C LEU A 489 7.34 9.65 -32.48
N GLY A 490 7.16 8.34 -32.24
CA GLY A 490 7.01 7.34 -33.31
C GLY A 490 8.27 7.10 -34.13
N ARG A 491 9.44 7.37 -33.56
CA ARG A 491 10.74 7.13 -34.16
C ARG A 491 11.28 5.81 -33.61
N TYR A 492 11.52 4.85 -34.50
CA TYR A 492 12.05 3.53 -34.16
C TYR A 492 12.87 2.97 -35.31
N ARG A 493 13.68 1.95 -35.01
CA ARG A 493 14.44 1.14 -35.96
C ARG A 493 13.52 0.13 -36.65
N GLU A 494 13.19 0.34 -37.92
CA GLU A 494 12.28 -0.54 -38.67
C GLU A 494 12.83 -1.95 -38.92
N ASP A 495 14.15 -2.11 -38.86
CA ASP A 495 14.83 -3.41 -38.94
C ASP A 495 14.66 -4.22 -37.65
N LEU A 496 14.51 -3.57 -36.50
CA LEU A 496 14.34 -4.22 -35.18
C LEU A 496 12.88 -4.32 -34.73
N TYR A 497 12.04 -3.35 -35.13
CA TYR A 497 10.67 -3.23 -34.64
C TYR A 497 9.68 -2.98 -35.78
N GLU A 498 8.45 -3.47 -35.62
CA GLU A 498 7.31 -3.18 -36.48
C GLU A 498 6.17 -2.60 -35.66
N GLU A 499 5.72 -1.38 -35.98
CA GLU A 499 4.52 -0.82 -35.38
C GLU A 499 3.28 -1.55 -35.89
N THR A 500 2.57 -2.22 -34.99
CA THR A 500 1.38 -3.02 -35.33
C THR A 500 0.08 -2.37 -34.88
N TYR A 501 0.17 -1.42 -33.94
CA TYR A 501 -0.99 -0.66 -33.47
C TYR A 501 -0.57 0.66 -32.83
N ASN A 502 -1.30 1.72 -33.17
CA ASN A 502 -1.12 3.05 -32.62
C ASN A 502 -2.48 3.63 -32.23
N ALA A 503 -2.65 3.89 -30.94
CA ALA A 503 -3.81 4.55 -30.38
C ALA A 503 -3.38 5.72 -29.49
N PHE A 504 -2.51 6.57 -30.05
CA PHE A 504 -2.11 7.81 -29.40
C PHE A 504 -3.34 8.64 -28.98
N PRO A 505 -3.37 9.20 -27.76
CA PRO A 505 -2.27 9.27 -26.79
C PRO A 505 -2.23 8.10 -25.80
N PHE A 506 -3.06 7.07 -25.95
CA PHE A 506 -3.23 6.02 -24.94
C PHE A 506 -2.14 4.95 -24.98
N SER A 507 -1.88 4.36 -26.14
CA SER A 507 -0.92 3.25 -26.22
C SER A 507 -0.33 3.06 -27.61
N ARG A 508 0.81 2.38 -27.67
CA ARG A 508 1.47 1.98 -28.92
C ARG A 508 2.06 0.59 -28.79
N LEU A 509 1.95 -0.20 -29.84
CA LEU A 509 2.35 -1.60 -29.86
C LEU A 509 3.34 -1.86 -30.98
N TYR A 510 4.46 -2.49 -30.63
CA TYR A 510 5.51 -2.88 -31.55
C TYR A 510 5.73 -4.38 -31.48
N LYS A 511 5.83 -5.05 -32.63
CA LYS A 511 6.36 -6.40 -32.72
C LYS A 511 7.89 -6.32 -32.81
N VAL A 512 8.59 -7.11 -32.01
CA VAL A 512 10.06 -7.21 -32.07
C VAL A 512 10.46 -8.22 -33.15
N LYS A 513 11.48 -7.90 -33.96
CA LYS A 513 11.93 -8.72 -35.11
C LYS A 513 13.24 -9.45 -34.80
N PHE A 514 13.15 -10.72 -34.37
CA PHE A 514 14.31 -11.56 -34.05
C PHE A 514 14.96 -12.27 -35.24
#